data_AF-A0A358HWK2-F1
#
_entry.id   AF-A0A358HWK2-F1
#
_cell.length_a   1.000
_cell.length_b   1.000
_cell.length_c   1.000
_cell.angle_alpha   90.00
_cell.angle_beta   90.00
_cell.angle_gamma   90.00
#
_symmetry.space_group_name_H-M   'P 1'
#
loop_
_entity.id
_entity.type
_entity.pdbx_description
1 polymer ?
#
loop_
_entity_poly.entity_id
_entity_poly.type
_entity_poly.pdbx_seq_one_letter_code
_entity_poly.pdbx_strand_id
1 'polypeptide(L)'
;MKTPLLQPNVLIAIPSPHSISSLPRLLVFAIAVLLLLLLAISSALAQNKPVLTQFIDKIPAASLVDGADGYGPIQENVPVAPILKNGAQIGWAFITSDFVGTTGYSGKPIHVMVAVDQDAKVIGVKLVKHSEPIVLIGIPEARIAVLTEEYVGFDLAAATNDSDHDLNIISGATVTIMVIDDSILRSGIKVARSLGLGGLSAPETSNASQFEIKTDATAPEDWVTLVGDGTLRRMSLDVGQVNDTFAAMDDPRALNRPIEHPAEETFIDMYVTLVSIPAIGKATLGERGYNNLKAWLKDGEEAILVTARGQYSFKGSGYVRGGLFDRIQLIQGDMSVRFRDRNHRRVGDIMAEGAPALTEMDLFKIPAGSGFEPTKPWRLELLVHRDIGAIERLYTTFDIGWQPPANYLTKITPPAYEADASKNFDVANDEQAAKTALWHRIWRDKAVEIVVLSIMLVVLTAAFFFQGLLTRSAKFTFWFRICFLTVTL
;
A
#
# COMPACT_ATOMS: atom_id res chain seq x y z
N MET A 1 -50.33 -89.64 -32.74
CA MET A 1 -51.56 -90.13 -32.06
C MET A 1 -51.21 -90.34 -30.58
N LYS A 2 -52.05 -89.82 -29.68
CA LYS A 2 -52.07 -89.97 -28.21
C LYS A 2 -51.10 -89.14 -27.35
N THR A 3 -51.72 -88.11 -26.77
CA THR A 3 -51.53 -87.38 -25.49
C THR A 3 -51.20 -88.29 -24.29
N PRO A 4 -50.61 -87.78 -23.18
CA PRO A 4 -51.40 -86.99 -22.20
C PRO A 4 -50.69 -85.85 -21.41
N LEU A 5 -51.54 -84.86 -21.05
CA LEU A 5 -51.71 -84.08 -19.81
C LEU A 5 -50.60 -84.08 -18.72
N LEU A 6 -50.20 -82.87 -18.27
CA LEU A 6 -50.52 -82.27 -16.94
C LEU A 6 -49.66 -81.01 -16.67
N GLN A 7 -50.30 -79.86 -16.47
CA GLN A 7 -50.38 -79.12 -15.18
C GLN A 7 -51.00 -77.71 -15.38
N PRO A 8 -51.99 -77.32 -14.56
CA PRO A 8 -52.38 -75.93 -14.34
C PRO A 8 -51.89 -75.42 -12.97
N ASN A 9 -51.56 -74.13 -12.85
CA ASN A 9 -51.58 -73.48 -11.53
C ASN A 9 -51.97 -71.99 -11.63
N VAL A 10 -53.15 -71.76 -11.05
CA VAL A 10 -53.81 -70.58 -10.48
C VAL A 10 -53.02 -69.26 -10.41
N LEU A 11 -53.62 -68.22 -11.01
CA LEU A 11 -53.29 -66.80 -10.90
C LEU A 11 -53.74 -66.25 -9.53
N ILE A 12 -52.82 -65.66 -8.77
CA ILE A 12 -53.11 -64.89 -7.54
C ILE A 12 -52.94 -63.40 -7.87
N ALA A 13 -53.94 -62.59 -7.51
CA ALA A 13 -53.91 -61.13 -7.62
C ALA A 13 -52.90 -60.51 -6.65
N ILE A 14 -52.04 -59.62 -7.15
CA ILE A 14 -51.07 -58.83 -6.36
C ILE A 14 -51.50 -57.36 -6.41
N PRO A 15 -51.63 -56.64 -5.28
CA PRO A 15 -51.83 -55.20 -5.28
C PRO A 15 -50.51 -54.45 -5.47
N SER A 16 -50.60 -53.31 -6.17
CA SER A 16 -49.52 -52.39 -6.52
C SER A 16 -48.75 -51.79 -5.33
N PRO A 17 -47.41 -51.64 -5.40
CA PRO A 17 -46.69 -50.79 -4.46
C PRO A 17 -46.56 -49.35 -4.98
N HIS A 18 -46.87 -48.43 -4.07
CA HIS A 18 -46.76 -46.98 -4.21
C HIS A 18 -45.33 -46.48 -4.46
N SER A 19 -45.27 -45.43 -5.28
CA SER A 19 -44.15 -44.52 -5.53
C SER A 19 -43.61 -43.87 -4.25
N ILE A 20 -42.39 -44.24 -3.83
CA ILE A 20 -41.56 -43.44 -2.90
C ILE A 20 -40.08 -43.60 -3.30
N SER A 21 -39.55 -42.76 -4.19
CA SER A 21 -38.08 -42.61 -4.37
C SER A 21 -37.65 -41.33 -5.12
N SER A 22 -38.39 -40.22 -5.02
CA SER A 22 -38.01 -38.95 -5.68
C SER A 22 -37.24 -37.98 -4.78
N LEU A 23 -37.38 -38.04 -3.44
CA LEU A 23 -36.66 -37.17 -2.50
C LEU A 23 -35.12 -37.25 -2.58
N PRO A 24 -34.47 -38.44 -2.66
CA PRO A 24 -33.01 -38.50 -2.71
C PRO A 24 -32.48 -37.94 -4.04
N ARG A 25 -33.25 -38.04 -5.13
CA ARG A 25 -32.87 -37.49 -6.44
C ARG A 25 -32.94 -35.96 -6.45
N LEU A 26 -33.93 -35.37 -5.79
CA LEU A 26 -34.09 -33.92 -5.71
C LEU A 26 -33.00 -33.28 -4.82
N LEU A 27 -32.62 -33.97 -3.73
CA LEU A 27 -31.52 -33.55 -2.86
C LEU A 27 -30.17 -33.62 -3.57
N VAL A 28 -29.90 -34.71 -4.31
CA VAL A 28 -28.67 -34.87 -5.10
C VAL A 28 -28.61 -33.81 -6.21
N PHE A 29 -29.73 -33.49 -6.86
CA PHE A 29 -29.79 -32.43 -7.87
C PHE A 29 -29.53 -31.05 -7.26
N ALA A 30 -30.12 -30.73 -6.10
CA ALA A 30 -29.88 -29.48 -5.40
C ALA A 30 -28.42 -29.32 -4.94
N ILE A 31 -27.81 -30.40 -4.43
CA ILE A 31 -26.40 -30.42 -4.05
C ILE A 31 -25.49 -30.24 -5.28
N ALA A 32 -25.80 -30.90 -6.40
CA ALA A 32 -25.05 -30.76 -7.64
C ALA A 32 -25.13 -29.34 -8.22
N VAL A 33 -26.30 -28.71 -8.18
CA VAL A 33 -26.50 -27.31 -8.61
C VAL A 33 -25.77 -26.34 -7.68
N LEU A 34 -25.81 -26.58 -6.36
CA LEU A 34 -25.07 -25.78 -5.38
C LEU A 34 -23.56 -25.91 -5.55
N LEU A 35 -23.05 -27.12 -5.81
CA LEU A 35 -21.64 -27.36 -6.14
C LEU A 35 -21.23 -26.66 -7.43
N LEU A 36 -22.08 -26.70 -8.48
CA LEU A 36 -21.86 -25.99 -9.73
C LEU A 36 -21.86 -24.46 -9.54
N LEU A 37 -22.73 -23.92 -8.69
CA LEU A 37 -22.74 -22.50 -8.32
C LEU A 37 -21.49 -22.12 -7.51
N LEU A 38 -21.05 -22.95 -6.56
CA LEU A 38 -19.83 -22.73 -5.77
C LEU A 38 -18.55 -22.83 -6.63
N LEU A 39 -18.53 -23.73 -7.62
CA LEU A 39 -17.47 -23.84 -8.61
C LEU A 39 -17.46 -22.62 -9.56
N ALA A 40 -18.64 -22.10 -9.95
CA ALA A 40 -18.75 -20.89 -10.76
C ALA A 40 -18.31 -19.61 -10.03
N ILE A 41 -18.43 -19.57 -8.69
CA ILE A 41 -17.95 -18.44 -7.87
C ILE A 41 -16.43 -18.48 -7.70
N SER A 42 -15.79 -19.65 -7.82
CA SER A 42 -14.33 -19.80 -7.64
C SER A 42 -13.51 -19.19 -8.79
N SER A 43 -14.09 -19.03 -9.97
CA SER A 43 -13.46 -18.32 -11.11
C SER A 43 -13.59 -16.79 -11.01
N ALA A 44 -14.33 -16.29 -10.02
CA ALA A 44 -14.39 -14.87 -9.68
C ALA A 44 -13.49 -14.57 -8.48
N LEU A 45 -12.26 -15.10 -8.48
CA LEU A 45 -11.16 -14.35 -7.89
C LEU A 45 -11.09 -13.05 -8.69
N ALA A 46 -11.61 -11.98 -8.10
CA ALA A 46 -11.39 -10.63 -8.58
C ALA A 46 -9.88 -10.36 -8.56
N GLN A 47 -9.17 -10.80 -9.60
CA GLN A 47 -7.97 -10.12 -10.01
C GLN A 47 -8.43 -8.71 -10.37
N ASN A 48 -8.08 -7.76 -9.51
CA ASN A 48 -8.27 -6.35 -9.79
C ASN A 48 -7.59 -6.11 -11.14
N LYS A 49 -8.37 -5.95 -12.22
CA LYS A 49 -7.81 -5.76 -13.56
C LYS A 49 -6.88 -4.54 -13.50
N PRO A 50 -5.65 -4.64 -14.01
CA PRO A 50 -4.74 -3.50 -14.03
C PRO A 50 -5.42 -2.28 -14.64
N VAL A 51 -5.19 -1.10 -14.06
CA VAL A 51 -5.69 0.17 -14.56
C VAL A 51 -5.23 0.39 -16.01
N LEU A 52 -4.04 -0.08 -16.38
CA LEU A 52 -3.56 -0.11 -17.76
C LEU A 52 -4.59 -0.67 -18.76
N THR A 53 -5.28 -1.76 -18.41
CA THR A 53 -6.31 -2.37 -19.28
C THR A 53 -7.48 -1.43 -19.58
N GLN A 54 -7.71 -0.42 -18.74
CA GLN A 54 -8.80 0.53 -18.90
C GLN A 54 -8.46 1.67 -19.86
N PHE A 55 -7.17 1.90 -20.13
CA PHE A 55 -6.67 3.06 -20.89
C PHE A 55 -5.89 2.68 -22.15
N ILE A 56 -5.28 1.50 -22.23
CA ILE A 56 -4.40 1.11 -23.34
C ILE A 56 -5.07 1.23 -24.72
N ASP A 57 -6.34 0.85 -24.85
CA ASP A 57 -7.10 0.95 -26.11
C ASP A 57 -7.61 2.37 -26.40
N LYS A 58 -7.61 3.26 -25.39
CA LYS A 58 -8.13 4.64 -25.50
C LYS A 58 -7.04 5.64 -25.82
N ILE A 59 -5.77 5.30 -25.55
CA ILE A 59 -4.62 6.19 -25.72
C ILE A 59 -3.76 5.65 -26.85
N PRO A 60 -3.83 6.22 -28.08
CA PRO A 60 -2.99 5.77 -29.19
C PRO A 60 -1.49 5.80 -28.82
N ALA A 61 -0.74 4.77 -29.19
CA ALA A 61 0.70 4.67 -28.90
C ALA A 61 1.48 5.88 -29.44
N ALA A 62 1.18 6.31 -30.67
CA ALA A 62 1.74 7.51 -31.30
C ALA A 62 1.50 8.82 -30.51
N SER A 63 0.54 8.82 -29.59
CA SER A 63 0.21 9.97 -28.75
C SER A 63 0.89 9.94 -27.38
N LEU A 64 1.61 8.86 -27.07
CA LEU A 64 2.44 8.69 -25.88
C LEU A 64 3.93 8.78 -26.24
N VAL A 65 4.33 8.12 -27.33
CA VAL A 65 5.71 8.13 -27.84
C VAL A 65 5.71 8.45 -29.33
N ASP A 66 6.49 9.44 -29.73
CA ASP A 66 6.55 9.89 -31.11
C ASP A 66 7.03 8.78 -32.08
N GLY A 67 6.18 8.50 -33.06
CA GLY A 67 6.41 7.46 -34.08
C GLY A 67 6.24 6.03 -33.59
N ALA A 68 5.56 5.80 -32.45
CA ALA A 68 5.08 4.47 -32.08
C ALA A 68 3.81 4.11 -32.88
N ASP A 69 3.70 2.86 -33.31
CA ASP A 69 2.61 2.39 -34.18
C ASP A 69 1.56 1.57 -33.41
N GLY A 70 1.89 1.08 -32.21
CA GLY A 70 0.95 0.32 -31.38
C GLY A 70 1.54 -0.21 -30.07
N TYR A 71 0.74 -0.95 -29.33
CA TYR A 71 1.17 -1.69 -28.14
C TYR A 71 1.16 -3.20 -28.39
N GLY A 72 2.05 -3.91 -27.72
CA GLY A 72 2.00 -5.36 -27.57
C GLY A 72 1.01 -5.81 -26.48
N PRO A 73 0.89 -7.12 -26.23
CA PRO A 73 0.05 -7.63 -25.15
C PRO A 73 0.58 -7.19 -23.78
N ILE A 74 -0.34 -6.94 -22.85
CA ILE A 74 0.01 -6.68 -21.44
C ILE A 74 0.66 -7.94 -20.87
N GLN A 75 1.78 -7.79 -20.16
CA GLN A 75 2.45 -8.91 -19.49
C GLN A 75 1.59 -9.49 -18.35
N GLU A 76 1.74 -10.80 -18.11
CA GLU A 76 0.96 -11.51 -17.08
C GLU A 76 1.36 -11.13 -15.65
N ASN A 77 2.66 -10.94 -15.39
CA ASN A 77 3.19 -10.77 -14.03
C ASN A 77 3.32 -9.31 -13.59
N VAL A 78 3.39 -8.39 -14.55
CA VAL A 78 3.63 -6.97 -14.31
C VAL A 78 2.69 -6.19 -15.23
N PRO A 79 1.94 -5.19 -14.73
CA PRO A 79 0.95 -4.48 -15.53
C PRO A 79 1.60 -3.45 -16.48
N VAL A 80 2.36 -3.96 -17.46
CA VAL A 80 3.09 -3.22 -18.50
C VAL A 80 2.76 -3.78 -19.87
N ALA A 81 2.84 -2.96 -20.92
CA ALA A 81 2.69 -3.39 -22.31
C ALA A 81 3.88 -2.92 -23.17
N PRO A 82 4.42 -3.75 -24.09
CA PRO A 82 5.42 -3.30 -25.05
C PRO A 82 4.91 -2.15 -25.91
N ILE A 83 5.74 -1.15 -26.20
CA ILE A 83 5.48 -0.12 -27.21
C ILE A 83 6.22 -0.50 -28.48
N LEU A 84 5.52 -0.51 -29.61
CA LEU A 84 6.04 -1.01 -30.88
C LEU A 84 6.22 0.14 -31.89
N LYS A 85 7.32 0.09 -32.65
CA LYS A 85 7.60 0.94 -33.80
C LYS A 85 8.16 0.06 -34.93
N ASN A 86 7.48 0.03 -36.07
CA ASN A 86 7.77 -0.84 -37.21
C ASN A 86 7.94 -2.32 -36.81
N GLY A 87 7.16 -2.78 -35.83
CA GLY A 87 7.22 -4.15 -35.30
C GLY A 87 8.35 -4.42 -34.29
N ALA A 88 9.26 -3.46 -34.07
CA ALA A 88 10.28 -3.55 -33.02
C ALA A 88 9.79 -2.92 -31.71
N GLN A 89 10.11 -3.53 -30.58
CA GLN A 89 9.83 -2.93 -29.28
C GLN A 89 10.81 -1.78 -29.00
N ILE A 90 10.27 -0.63 -28.61
CA ILE A 90 11.06 0.56 -28.27
C ILE A 90 10.96 0.95 -26.79
N GLY A 91 10.07 0.31 -26.03
CA GLY A 91 9.92 0.55 -24.60
C GLY A 91 8.70 -0.16 -24.02
N TRP A 92 8.31 0.25 -22.83
CA TRP A 92 7.21 -0.31 -22.04
C TRP A 92 6.27 0.79 -21.56
N ALA A 93 4.98 0.65 -21.83
CA ALA A 93 3.91 1.53 -21.34
C ALA A 93 3.27 0.96 -20.07
N PHE A 94 2.97 1.82 -19.11
CA PHE A 94 2.27 1.46 -17.88
C PHE A 94 1.50 2.63 -17.28
N ILE A 95 0.63 2.37 -16.30
CA ILE A 95 -0.08 3.40 -15.54
C ILE A 95 0.51 3.50 -14.14
N THR A 96 0.89 4.70 -13.71
CA THR A 96 1.56 4.95 -12.42
C THR A 96 0.78 4.38 -11.22
N SER A 97 -0.56 4.49 -11.25
CA SER A 97 -1.45 4.00 -10.18
C SER A 97 -1.55 2.48 -10.05
N ASP A 98 -1.02 1.72 -11.00
CA ASP A 98 -0.88 0.26 -10.85
C ASP A 98 0.30 -0.13 -9.95
N PHE A 99 1.22 0.80 -9.67
CA PHE A 99 2.48 0.53 -8.96
C PHE A 99 2.63 1.29 -7.63
N VAL A 100 2.05 2.49 -7.54
CA VAL A 100 2.18 3.38 -6.38
C VAL A 100 0.87 4.12 -6.07
N GLY A 101 0.75 4.65 -4.85
CA GLY A 101 -0.42 5.42 -4.44
C GLY A 101 -0.41 6.84 -5.01
N THR A 102 -1.28 7.14 -5.97
CA THR A 102 -1.27 8.41 -6.72
C THR A 102 -2.39 9.38 -6.31
N THR A 103 -2.82 9.33 -5.05
CA THR A 103 -4.04 10.06 -4.63
C THR A 103 -3.73 11.48 -4.16
N GLY A 104 -4.28 12.49 -4.85
CA GLY A 104 -4.16 13.92 -4.52
C GLY A 104 -5.33 14.49 -3.68
N TYR A 105 -5.63 15.77 -3.82
CA TYR A 105 -6.67 16.45 -3.01
C TYR A 105 -8.06 15.84 -3.15
N SER A 106 -8.40 15.35 -4.35
CA SER A 106 -9.72 14.80 -4.64
C SER A 106 -10.02 13.49 -3.89
N GLY A 107 -8.99 12.85 -3.32
CA GLY A 107 -9.12 11.52 -2.73
C GLY A 107 -9.29 10.40 -3.75
N LYS A 108 -9.25 10.71 -5.06
CA LYS A 108 -9.22 9.75 -6.17
C LYS A 108 -7.80 9.64 -6.74
N PRO A 109 -7.40 8.48 -7.27
CA PRO A 109 -6.10 8.33 -7.93
C PRO A 109 -5.96 9.26 -9.15
N ILE A 110 -4.77 9.80 -9.33
CA ILE A 110 -4.34 10.46 -10.57
C ILE A 110 -3.67 9.40 -11.44
N HIS A 111 -4.12 9.27 -12.67
CA HIS A 111 -3.62 8.28 -13.62
C HIS A 111 -2.76 8.98 -14.65
N VAL A 112 -1.48 8.61 -14.67
CA VAL A 112 -0.51 9.04 -15.68
C VAL A 112 -0.02 7.79 -16.39
N MET A 113 -0.04 7.83 -17.72
CA MET A 113 0.56 6.80 -18.56
C MET A 113 2.00 7.19 -18.85
N VAL A 114 2.93 6.28 -18.58
CA VAL A 114 4.36 6.51 -18.72
C VAL A 114 4.96 5.43 -19.63
N ALA A 115 5.92 5.83 -20.45
CA ALA A 115 6.70 4.98 -21.31
C ALA A 115 8.18 5.02 -20.89
N VAL A 116 8.81 3.86 -20.74
CA VAL A 116 10.23 3.72 -20.37
C VAL A 116 10.96 2.82 -21.37
N ASP A 117 12.16 3.20 -21.78
CA ASP A 117 13.01 2.42 -22.69
C ASP A 117 13.88 1.37 -21.97
N GLN A 118 14.73 0.67 -22.73
CA GLN A 118 15.60 -0.39 -22.19
C GLN A 118 16.67 0.14 -21.22
N ASP A 119 17.02 1.43 -21.32
CA ASP A 119 18.03 2.09 -20.51
C ASP A 119 17.42 2.76 -19.27
N ALA A 120 16.15 2.48 -18.98
CA ALA A 120 15.37 3.09 -17.90
C ALA A 120 15.17 4.61 -18.06
N LYS A 121 15.17 5.12 -19.29
CA LYS A 121 14.81 6.51 -19.58
C LYS A 121 13.34 6.65 -19.89
N VAL A 122 12.74 7.71 -19.39
CA VAL A 122 11.36 8.06 -19.71
C VAL A 122 11.29 8.56 -21.15
N ILE A 123 10.53 7.89 -22.01
CA ILE A 123 10.38 8.22 -23.44
C ILE A 123 9.00 8.77 -23.80
N GLY A 124 8.09 8.84 -22.82
CA GLY A 124 6.75 9.36 -23.02
C GLY A 124 5.99 9.46 -21.69
N VAL A 125 5.24 10.55 -21.51
CA VAL A 125 4.38 10.76 -20.35
C VAL A 125 3.08 11.38 -20.81
N LYS A 126 1.96 10.91 -20.25
CA LYS A 126 0.64 11.45 -20.56
C LYS A 126 -0.28 11.41 -19.36
N LEU A 127 -0.80 12.57 -18.95
CA LEU A 127 -1.90 12.63 -17.99
C LEU A 127 -3.17 12.06 -18.64
N VAL A 128 -3.65 10.90 -18.19
CA VAL A 128 -4.80 10.22 -18.82
C VAL A 128 -6.12 10.43 -18.08
N LYS A 129 -6.07 10.65 -16.76
CA LYS A 129 -7.26 10.94 -15.96
C LYS A 129 -6.88 11.51 -14.60
N HIS A 130 -7.54 12.58 -14.18
CA HIS A 130 -7.51 13.07 -12.81
C HIS A 130 -8.89 13.57 -12.37
N SER A 131 -9.06 13.84 -11.08
CA SER A 131 -10.28 14.45 -10.51
C SER A 131 -9.96 15.60 -9.57
N GLU A 132 -8.76 16.15 -9.71
CA GLU A 132 -8.24 17.20 -8.84
C GLU A 132 -8.98 18.52 -9.10
N PRO A 133 -9.33 19.30 -8.05
CA PRO A 133 -10.08 20.53 -8.18
C PRO A 133 -9.27 21.72 -8.76
N ILE A 134 -8.15 21.44 -9.43
CA ILE A 134 -7.23 22.45 -9.99
C ILE A 134 -7.85 23.25 -11.14
N VAL A 135 -8.74 22.63 -11.92
CA VAL A 135 -9.51 23.35 -12.96
C VAL A 135 -10.52 24.31 -12.32
N LEU A 136 -11.07 23.96 -11.15
CA LEU A 136 -12.03 24.81 -10.43
C LEU A 136 -11.38 26.07 -9.85
N ILE A 137 -10.08 26.02 -9.56
CA ILE A 137 -9.28 27.19 -9.13
C ILE A 137 -8.63 27.93 -10.32
N GLY A 138 -8.98 27.58 -11.55
CA GLY A 138 -8.59 28.30 -12.77
C GLY A 138 -7.28 27.84 -13.43
N ILE A 139 -6.71 26.70 -13.04
CA ILE A 139 -5.52 26.13 -13.70
C ILE A 139 -5.96 25.23 -14.86
N PRO A 140 -5.63 25.54 -16.13
CA PRO A 140 -6.01 24.72 -17.27
C PRO A 140 -5.33 23.34 -17.24
N GLU A 141 -6.07 22.29 -17.60
CA GLU A 141 -5.56 20.91 -17.68
C GLU A 141 -4.36 20.80 -18.64
N ALA A 142 -4.39 21.54 -19.76
CA ALA A 142 -3.30 21.59 -20.73
C ALA A 142 -1.97 22.04 -20.11
N ARG A 143 -1.98 22.95 -19.12
CA ARG A 143 -0.77 23.41 -18.45
C ARG A 143 -0.11 22.29 -17.63
N ILE A 144 -0.92 21.42 -17.05
CA ILE A 144 -0.44 20.27 -16.28
C ILE A 144 0.07 19.20 -17.23
N ALA A 145 -0.64 18.95 -18.33
CA ALA A 145 -0.18 18.01 -19.36
C ALA A 145 1.21 18.38 -19.87
N VAL A 146 1.43 19.65 -20.23
CA VAL A 146 2.76 20.15 -20.66
C VAL A 146 3.81 19.94 -19.58
N LEU A 147 3.51 20.27 -18.33
CA LEU A 147 4.44 20.06 -17.22
C LEU A 147 4.79 18.57 -17.04
N THR A 148 3.81 17.67 -17.18
CA THR A 148 4.08 16.23 -17.07
C THR A 148 4.90 15.68 -18.23
N GLU A 149 4.86 16.32 -19.39
CA GLU A 149 5.69 15.95 -20.55
C GLU A 149 7.16 16.35 -20.37
N GLU A 150 7.49 17.27 -19.45
CA GLU A 150 8.88 17.66 -19.14
C GLU A 150 9.71 16.49 -18.56
N TYR A 151 9.08 15.41 -18.08
CA TYR A 151 9.77 14.21 -17.61
C TYR A 151 10.33 13.34 -18.74
N VAL A 152 10.00 13.61 -20.00
CA VAL A 152 10.60 12.89 -21.13
C VAL A 152 12.11 13.18 -21.19
N GLY A 153 12.91 12.12 -21.22
CA GLY A 153 14.37 12.16 -21.16
C GLY A 153 14.94 11.90 -19.75
N PHE A 154 14.09 11.86 -18.72
CA PHE A 154 14.53 11.63 -17.34
C PHE A 154 15.12 10.22 -17.16
N ASP A 155 16.26 10.14 -16.49
CA ASP A 155 17.00 8.90 -16.24
C ASP A 155 16.62 8.32 -14.86
N LEU A 156 15.79 7.27 -14.88
CA LEU A 156 15.29 6.65 -13.64
C LEU A 156 16.38 5.87 -12.91
N ALA A 157 17.41 5.38 -13.61
CA ALA A 157 18.52 4.67 -12.98
C ALA A 157 19.42 5.66 -12.22
N ALA A 158 19.73 6.81 -12.82
CA ALA A 158 20.47 7.88 -12.17
C ALA A 158 19.77 8.38 -10.90
N ALA A 159 18.45 8.58 -10.95
CA ALA A 159 17.63 9.05 -9.82
C ALA A 159 17.52 8.05 -8.65
N THR A 160 18.03 6.82 -8.79
CA THR A 160 18.15 5.92 -7.62
C THR A 160 19.35 6.26 -6.74
N ASN A 161 20.35 6.96 -7.27
CA ASN A 161 21.58 7.35 -6.56
C ASN A 161 21.55 8.80 -6.08
N ASP A 162 20.78 9.65 -6.75
CA ASP A 162 20.61 11.05 -6.41
C ASP A 162 19.12 11.34 -6.20
N SER A 163 18.78 11.86 -5.02
CA SER A 163 17.40 12.19 -4.65
C SER A 163 17.03 13.66 -4.94
N ASP A 164 18.00 14.49 -5.34
CA ASP A 164 17.72 15.85 -5.77
C ASP A 164 17.34 15.87 -7.25
N HIS A 165 16.08 16.22 -7.53
CA HIS A 165 15.63 16.61 -8.85
C HIS A 165 14.82 17.91 -8.75
N ASP A 166 15.01 18.79 -9.73
CA ASP A 166 14.30 20.07 -9.74
C ASP A 166 12.80 19.86 -9.94
N LEU A 167 12.02 20.33 -8.96
CA LEU A 167 10.56 20.25 -8.95
C LEU A 167 9.95 21.52 -9.54
N ASN A 168 9.55 21.46 -10.80
CA ASN A 168 8.74 22.51 -11.41
C ASN A 168 7.27 22.36 -11.00
N ILE A 169 6.74 23.34 -10.27
CA ILE A 169 5.40 23.25 -9.68
C ILE A 169 4.49 24.38 -10.18
N ILE A 170 3.28 24.02 -10.58
CA ILE A 170 2.22 25.00 -10.85
C ILE A 170 1.62 25.48 -9.53
N SER A 171 1.74 26.79 -9.30
CA SER A 171 1.09 27.51 -8.22
C SER A 171 -0.38 27.19 -8.05
N GLY A 172 -0.78 26.82 -6.84
CA GLY A 172 -2.15 26.41 -6.52
C GLY A 172 -2.46 24.94 -6.83
N ALA A 173 -1.57 24.22 -7.52
CA ALA A 173 -1.64 22.78 -7.76
C ALA A 173 -0.46 22.00 -7.16
N THR A 174 0.26 22.59 -6.19
CA THR A 174 1.49 22.06 -5.60
C THR A 174 1.41 20.59 -5.24
N VAL A 175 0.42 20.21 -4.43
CA VAL A 175 0.21 18.80 -4.04
C VAL A 175 -0.05 17.91 -5.24
N THR A 176 -0.91 18.35 -6.14
CA THR A 176 -1.27 17.55 -7.32
C THR A 176 -0.03 17.28 -8.17
N ILE A 177 0.79 18.32 -8.41
CA ILE A 177 2.02 18.18 -9.18
C ILE A 177 3.03 17.28 -8.45
N MET A 178 3.25 17.47 -7.15
CA MET A 178 4.14 16.58 -6.37
C MET A 178 3.67 15.13 -6.37
N VAL A 179 2.36 14.89 -6.32
CA VAL A 179 1.83 13.53 -6.44
C VAL A 179 2.14 12.97 -7.81
N ILE A 180 1.96 13.74 -8.88
CA ILE A 180 2.26 13.29 -10.24
C ILE A 180 3.76 12.99 -10.40
N ASP A 181 4.61 13.92 -9.99
CA ASP A 181 6.07 13.81 -9.97
C ASP A 181 6.52 12.49 -9.31
N ASP A 182 6.19 12.34 -8.04
CA ASP A 182 6.54 11.17 -7.23
C ASP A 182 5.98 9.88 -7.82
N SER A 183 4.78 9.97 -8.41
CA SER A 183 4.14 8.83 -9.06
C SER A 183 4.95 8.39 -10.28
N ILE A 184 5.39 9.30 -11.15
CA ILE A 184 6.18 9.00 -12.34
C ILE A 184 7.51 8.37 -11.93
N LEU A 185 8.26 9.03 -11.05
CA LEU A 185 9.57 8.59 -10.59
C LEU A 185 9.52 7.19 -9.95
N ARG A 186 8.69 6.99 -8.92
CA ARG A 186 8.68 5.72 -8.18
C ARG A 186 8.11 4.57 -8.97
N SER A 187 7.03 4.79 -9.71
CA SER A 187 6.48 3.72 -10.54
C SER A 187 7.42 3.37 -11.68
N GLY A 188 8.10 4.36 -12.27
CA GLY A 188 9.18 4.15 -13.25
C GLY A 188 10.30 3.29 -12.70
N ILE A 189 10.84 3.62 -11.52
CA ILE A 189 11.90 2.82 -10.86
C ILE A 189 11.40 1.39 -10.58
N LYS A 190 10.18 1.21 -10.07
CA LYS A 190 9.59 -0.11 -9.84
C LYS A 190 9.48 -0.93 -11.12
N VAL A 191 9.01 -0.31 -12.21
CA VAL A 191 8.92 -0.96 -13.53
C VAL A 191 10.29 -1.32 -14.05
N ALA A 192 11.26 -0.40 -13.99
CA ALA A 192 12.62 -0.63 -14.44
C ALA A 192 13.27 -1.80 -13.70
N ARG A 193 13.16 -1.85 -12.37
CA ARG A 193 13.64 -2.98 -11.55
C ARG A 193 12.93 -4.29 -11.88
N SER A 194 11.62 -4.24 -12.07
CA SER A 194 10.83 -5.44 -12.38
C SER A 194 11.16 -6.03 -13.76
N LEU A 195 11.63 -5.21 -14.69
CA LEU A 195 11.93 -5.60 -16.07
C LEU A 195 13.44 -5.68 -16.37
N GLY A 196 14.31 -5.35 -15.41
CA GLY A 196 15.76 -5.36 -15.60
C GLY A 196 16.28 -4.22 -16.49
N LEU A 197 15.61 -3.07 -16.53
CA LEU A 197 15.95 -1.95 -17.41
C LEU A 197 17.06 -1.08 -16.80
N GLY A 198 17.94 -0.51 -17.62
CA GLY A 198 18.98 0.43 -17.17
C GLY A 198 19.98 -0.16 -16.16
N GLY A 199 20.13 -1.49 -16.13
CA GLY A 199 20.94 -2.18 -15.12
C GLY A 199 20.32 -2.23 -13.72
N LEU A 200 19.07 -1.77 -13.57
CA LEU A 200 18.32 -1.88 -12.34
C LEU A 200 17.76 -3.30 -12.20
N SER A 201 18.10 -3.97 -11.12
CA SER A 201 17.51 -5.25 -10.75
C SER A 201 16.44 -5.04 -9.69
N ALA A 202 15.42 -5.91 -9.66
CA ALA A 202 14.62 -6.10 -8.46
C ALA A 202 15.59 -6.26 -7.28
N PRO A 203 15.35 -5.59 -6.14
CA PRO A 203 16.19 -5.83 -4.97
C PRO A 203 16.19 -7.32 -4.75
N GLU A 204 17.39 -7.92 -4.72
CA GLU A 204 17.56 -9.32 -4.38
C GLU A 204 16.60 -9.62 -3.24
N THR A 205 15.71 -10.61 -3.40
CA THR A 205 14.90 -11.17 -2.31
C THR A 205 15.81 -11.86 -1.27
N SER A 206 17.04 -11.38 -1.10
CA SER A 206 17.89 -11.66 0.02
C SER A 206 17.25 -11.02 1.25
N ASN A 207 16.61 -11.92 1.98
CA ASN A 207 16.14 -11.84 3.34
C ASN A 207 14.69 -11.37 3.50
N ALA A 208 13.80 -12.35 3.71
CA ALA A 208 12.78 -12.21 4.74
C ALA A 208 13.34 -11.40 5.91
N SER A 209 12.61 -10.38 6.37
CA SER A 209 13.11 -9.39 7.34
C SER A 209 14.07 -10.03 8.34
N GLN A 210 15.37 -9.71 8.24
CA GLN A 210 16.39 -10.32 9.12
C GLN A 210 16.19 -9.92 10.57
N PHE A 211 15.31 -8.96 10.81
CA PHE A 211 15.04 -8.38 12.10
C PHE A 211 13.54 -8.34 12.37
N GLU A 212 13.19 -8.50 13.62
CA GLU A 212 11.86 -8.26 14.18
C GLU A 212 11.96 -7.14 15.22
N ILE A 213 10.85 -6.42 15.44
CA ILE A 213 10.81 -5.43 16.53
C ILE A 213 10.89 -6.15 17.88
N LYS A 214 11.86 -5.75 18.69
CA LYS A 214 12.03 -6.24 20.05
C LYS A 214 10.97 -5.60 20.96
N THR A 215 9.91 -6.34 21.26
CA THR A 215 8.74 -5.82 21.99
C THR A 215 9.00 -5.54 23.47
N ASP A 216 10.03 -6.17 24.06
CA ASP A 216 10.48 -6.00 25.45
C ASP A 216 11.66 -5.01 25.58
N ALA A 217 12.01 -4.30 24.51
CA ALA A 217 13.03 -3.27 24.57
C ALA A 217 12.64 -2.12 25.51
N THR A 218 13.64 -1.40 26.01
CA THR A 218 13.45 -0.19 26.82
C THR A 218 14.12 0.98 26.10
N ALA A 219 13.44 2.12 26.07
CA ALA A 219 13.96 3.36 25.53
C ALA A 219 14.36 4.30 26.68
N PRO A 220 15.34 5.19 26.49
CA PRO A 220 15.61 6.26 27.44
C PRO A 220 14.37 7.12 27.69
N GLU A 221 14.21 7.60 28.93
CA GLU A 221 13.14 8.54 29.28
C GLU A 221 13.53 10.01 29.06
N ASP A 222 14.83 10.28 28.89
CA ASP A 222 15.38 11.63 28.67
C ASP A 222 15.49 11.95 27.16
N TRP A 223 15.01 13.14 26.78
CA TRP A 223 14.97 13.62 25.40
C TRP A 223 16.36 13.77 24.78
N VAL A 224 17.34 14.26 25.55
CA VAL A 224 18.71 14.44 25.04
C VAL A 224 19.31 13.08 24.66
N THR A 225 19.08 12.07 25.49
CA THR A 225 19.53 10.70 25.25
C THR A 225 18.81 10.08 24.04
N LEU A 226 17.49 10.26 23.92
CA LEU A 226 16.71 9.81 22.75
C LEU A 226 17.22 10.43 21.43
N VAL A 227 17.64 11.69 21.45
CA VAL A 227 18.26 12.33 20.28
C VAL A 227 19.67 11.78 20.03
N GLY A 228 20.45 11.62 21.10
CA GLY A 228 21.85 11.18 21.04
C GLY A 228 22.04 9.75 20.53
N ASP A 229 21.13 8.83 20.87
CA ASP A 229 21.20 7.43 20.43
C ASP A 229 20.49 7.17 19.08
N GLY A 230 19.84 8.19 18.51
CA GLY A 230 19.13 8.12 17.24
C GLY A 230 17.71 7.56 17.31
N THR A 231 17.19 7.27 18.51
CA THR A 231 15.78 6.92 18.72
C THR A 231 14.88 8.02 18.18
N LEU A 232 15.22 9.26 18.47
CA LEU A 232 14.64 10.46 17.88
C LEU A 232 15.65 11.10 16.94
N ARG A 233 15.28 11.32 15.68
CA ARG A 233 16.12 12.03 14.72
C ARG A 233 15.74 13.49 14.66
N ARG A 234 16.74 14.37 14.54
CA ARG A 234 16.59 15.83 14.52
C ARG A 234 17.14 16.39 13.22
N MET A 235 16.43 17.36 12.64
CA MET A 235 16.93 18.26 11.62
C MET A 235 16.64 19.69 12.06
N SER A 236 17.67 20.53 12.04
CA SER A 236 17.56 21.95 12.36
C SER A 236 18.02 22.72 11.14
N LEU A 237 17.14 23.55 10.60
CA LEU A 237 17.42 24.48 9.51
C LEU A 237 17.31 25.90 10.05
N ASP A 238 18.31 26.71 9.74
CA ASP A 238 18.27 28.15 9.95
C ASP A 238 17.90 28.91 8.67
N VAL A 239 17.59 30.20 8.79
CA VAL A 239 17.19 31.05 7.67
C VAL A 239 18.32 31.18 6.63
N GLY A 240 19.57 31.22 7.09
CA GLY A 240 20.75 31.30 6.23
C GLY A 240 20.85 30.09 5.30
N GLN A 241 20.78 28.88 5.86
CA GLN A 241 20.81 27.62 5.12
C GLN A 241 19.72 27.56 4.05
N VAL A 242 18.48 27.94 4.39
CA VAL A 242 17.38 27.95 3.42
C VAL A 242 17.64 28.98 2.32
N ASN A 243 18.12 30.18 2.67
CA ASN A 243 18.48 31.19 1.69
C ASN A 243 19.58 30.73 0.74
N ASP A 244 20.61 30.08 1.25
CA ASP A 244 21.73 29.54 0.48
C ASP A 244 21.27 28.40 -0.44
N THR A 245 20.41 27.49 0.03
CA THR A 245 19.85 26.42 -0.82
C THR A 245 19.09 26.97 -2.02
N PHE A 246 18.21 27.96 -1.82
CA PHE A 246 17.52 28.59 -2.95
C PHE A 246 18.48 29.40 -3.84
N ALA A 247 19.52 30.02 -3.27
CA ALA A 247 20.51 30.76 -4.05
C ALA A 247 21.36 29.86 -4.97
N ALA A 248 21.47 28.57 -4.63
CA ALA A 248 22.19 27.57 -5.42
C ALA A 248 21.37 27.01 -6.61
N MET A 249 20.07 27.30 -6.69
CA MET A 249 19.22 26.85 -7.80
C MET A 249 19.58 27.55 -9.12
N ASP A 250 19.44 26.83 -10.23
CA ASP A 250 19.58 27.39 -11.59
C ASP A 250 18.32 28.18 -12.03
N ASP A 251 17.76 28.98 -11.11
CA ASP A 251 16.67 29.93 -11.39
C ASP A 251 17.00 31.29 -10.76
N PRO A 252 17.27 32.34 -11.56
CA PRO A 252 17.62 33.66 -11.03
C PRO A 252 16.50 34.28 -10.19
N ARG A 253 15.25 33.83 -10.34
CA ARG A 253 14.12 34.29 -9.53
C ARG A 253 14.22 33.85 -8.08
N ALA A 254 14.98 32.80 -7.78
CA ALA A 254 15.19 32.31 -6.42
C ALA A 254 15.84 33.36 -5.51
N LEU A 255 16.57 34.32 -6.07
CA LEU A 255 17.23 35.42 -5.36
C LEU A 255 16.32 36.64 -5.13
N ASN A 256 15.17 36.73 -5.79
CA ASN A 256 14.34 37.93 -5.77
C ASN A 256 13.62 38.18 -4.44
N ARG A 257 13.40 37.12 -3.66
CA ARG A 257 12.61 37.15 -2.43
C ARG A 257 13.22 36.22 -1.37
N PRO A 258 14.39 36.58 -0.81
CA PRO A 258 14.96 35.84 0.30
C PRO A 258 14.05 35.97 1.53
N ILE A 259 14.23 35.07 2.49
CA ILE A 259 13.57 35.16 3.79
C ILE A 259 14.24 36.31 4.56
N GLU A 260 13.46 37.34 4.89
CA GLU A 260 13.93 38.57 5.55
C GLU A 260 14.00 38.43 7.09
N HIS A 261 14.81 37.47 7.56
CA HIS A 261 15.10 37.22 8.97
C HIS A 261 16.62 37.06 9.19
N PRO A 262 17.15 37.25 10.42
CA PRO A 262 18.54 36.94 10.73
C PRO A 262 18.91 35.51 10.31
N ALA A 263 20.10 35.33 9.75
CA ALA A 263 20.52 34.07 9.15
C ALA A 263 20.55 32.92 10.17
N GLU A 264 20.95 33.22 11.41
CA GLU A 264 21.01 32.29 12.53
C GLU A 264 19.65 31.99 13.19
N GLU A 265 18.58 32.67 12.78
CA GLU A 265 17.25 32.43 13.33
C GLU A 265 16.73 31.06 12.90
N THR A 266 16.14 30.30 13.83
CA THR A 266 15.60 28.97 13.52
C THR A 266 14.44 29.08 12.54
N PHE A 267 14.66 28.57 11.33
CA PHE A 267 13.61 28.39 10.35
C PHE A 267 12.69 27.24 10.77
N ILE A 268 13.25 26.06 11.01
CA ILE A 268 12.55 24.91 11.60
C ILE A 268 13.53 23.99 12.34
N ASP A 269 13.13 23.51 13.51
CA ASP A 269 13.82 22.49 14.30
C ASP A 269 12.85 21.33 14.49
N MET A 270 13.02 20.28 13.70
CA MET A 270 12.08 19.18 13.50
C MET A 270 12.65 17.86 14.02
N TYR A 271 11.79 17.05 14.66
CA TYR A 271 12.13 15.75 15.22
C TYR A 271 11.17 14.67 14.74
N VAL A 272 11.70 13.48 14.44
CA VAL A 272 10.93 12.34 13.93
C VAL A 272 11.34 11.02 14.57
N THR A 273 10.36 10.14 14.81
CA THR A 273 10.59 8.76 15.27
C THR A 273 9.41 7.85 14.96
N LEU A 274 9.61 6.53 15.04
CA LEU A 274 8.59 5.49 14.86
C LEU A 274 7.98 5.06 16.20
N VAL A 275 6.89 5.72 16.61
CA VAL A 275 6.25 5.52 17.93
C VAL A 275 5.39 4.26 18.03
N SER A 276 5.16 3.55 16.92
CA SER A 276 4.56 2.22 16.95
C SER A 276 5.50 1.17 17.53
N ILE A 277 6.81 1.44 17.63
CA ILE A 277 7.72 0.64 18.45
C ILE A 277 7.36 0.86 19.94
N PRO A 278 7.01 -0.20 20.71
CA PRO A 278 6.46 -0.03 22.06
C PRO A 278 7.32 0.79 23.00
N ALA A 279 8.64 0.55 23.00
CA ALA A 279 9.58 1.26 23.84
C ALA A 279 9.59 2.77 23.57
N ILE A 280 9.63 3.14 22.29
CA ILE A 280 9.67 4.54 21.83
C ILE A 280 8.34 5.23 22.11
N GLY A 281 7.22 4.57 21.77
CA GLY A 281 5.89 5.12 22.00
C GLY A 281 5.61 5.39 23.48
N LYS A 282 6.07 4.52 24.38
CA LYS A 282 5.95 4.73 25.82
C LYS A 282 6.84 5.85 26.34
N ALA A 283 8.10 5.91 25.91
CA ALA A 283 9.02 6.97 26.34
C ALA A 283 8.54 8.37 25.88
N THR A 284 8.01 8.46 24.67
CA THR A 284 7.60 9.76 24.09
C THR A 284 6.17 10.19 24.46
N LEU A 285 5.21 9.26 24.47
CA LEU A 285 3.78 9.57 24.68
C LEU A 285 3.29 9.18 26.09
N GLY A 286 4.12 8.52 26.88
CA GLY A 286 3.73 7.88 28.14
C GLY A 286 2.83 6.66 27.94
N GLU A 287 2.59 5.91 29.01
CA GLU A 287 1.75 4.71 28.97
C GLU A 287 0.33 5.00 28.46
N ARG A 288 -0.27 6.12 28.88
CA ARG A 288 -1.62 6.50 28.43
C ARG A 288 -1.65 6.88 26.95
N GLY A 289 -0.69 7.69 26.49
CA GLY A 289 -0.60 8.10 25.10
C GLY A 289 -0.31 6.92 24.18
N TYR A 290 0.58 6.02 24.58
CA TYR A 290 0.87 4.80 23.85
C TYR A 290 -0.33 3.86 23.75
N ASN A 291 -1.08 3.65 24.84
CA ASN A 291 -2.31 2.84 24.78
C ASN A 291 -3.37 3.45 23.84
N ASN A 292 -3.49 4.78 23.81
CA ASN A 292 -4.37 5.47 22.87
C ASN A 292 -3.88 5.34 21.41
N LEU A 293 -2.56 5.36 21.17
CA LEU A 293 -1.96 5.10 19.87
C LEU A 293 -2.29 3.67 19.42
N LYS A 294 -2.03 2.67 20.28
CA LYS A 294 -2.31 1.26 20.00
C LYS A 294 -3.77 1.01 19.68
N ALA A 295 -4.71 1.66 20.40
CA ALA A 295 -6.14 1.55 20.12
C ALA A 295 -6.57 2.23 18.81
N TRP A 296 -5.76 3.14 18.27
CA TRP A 296 -6.03 3.82 17.00
C TRP A 296 -5.48 3.07 15.79
N LEU A 297 -4.37 2.36 15.97
CA LEU A 297 -3.75 1.53 14.94
C LEU A 297 -4.55 0.24 14.76
N LYS A 298 -4.76 -0.13 13.49
CA LYS A 298 -5.24 -1.45 13.10
C LYS A 298 -4.05 -2.35 12.80
N ASP A 299 -4.31 -3.64 12.64
CA ASP A 299 -3.27 -4.63 12.31
C ASP A 299 -2.48 -4.22 11.06
N GLY A 300 -1.15 -4.22 11.19
CA GLY A 300 -0.20 -3.82 10.15
C GLY A 300 -0.07 -2.31 9.93
N GLU A 301 -0.85 -1.46 10.60
CA GLU A 301 -0.66 -0.02 10.56
C GLU A 301 0.45 0.40 11.53
N GLU A 302 1.33 1.28 11.07
CA GLU A 302 2.43 1.85 11.87
C GLU A 302 2.17 3.34 12.13
N ALA A 303 2.95 3.97 13.00
CA ALA A 303 2.85 5.42 13.21
C ALA A 303 4.18 6.08 13.53
N ILE A 304 4.39 7.25 12.94
CA ILE A 304 5.47 8.16 13.28
C ILE A 304 4.95 9.32 14.14
N LEU A 305 5.84 9.82 15.00
CA LEU A 305 5.69 11.10 15.67
C LEU A 305 6.54 12.11 14.90
N VAL A 306 5.93 13.26 14.57
CA VAL A 306 6.63 14.42 14.01
C VAL A 306 6.37 15.59 14.94
N THR A 307 7.44 16.22 15.41
CA THR A 307 7.35 17.43 16.23
C THR A 307 8.26 18.50 15.68
N ALA A 308 7.90 19.77 15.87
CA ALA A 308 8.73 20.87 15.43
C ALA A 308 8.53 22.14 16.26
N ARG A 309 9.50 23.04 16.13
CA ARG A 309 9.44 24.45 16.53
C ARG A 309 10.14 25.31 15.48
N GLY A 310 9.88 26.61 15.50
CA GLY A 310 10.46 27.56 14.54
C GLY A 310 9.37 28.33 13.80
N GLN A 311 9.79 29.10 12.79
CA GLN A 311 8.87 29.92 11.99
C GLN A 311 8.11 29.13 10.94
N TYR A 312 8.71 28.06 10.41
CA TYR A 312 8.12 27.23 9.37
C TYR A 312 7.36 26.05 9.97
N SER A 313 6.19 25.76 9.41
CA SER A 313 5.34 24.64 9.81
C SER A 313 5.48 23.48 8.83
N PHE A 314 5.59 22.25 9.36
CA PHE A 314 5.56 21.04 8.54
C PHE A 314 4.14 20.67 8.09
N LYS A 315 3.10 21.32 8.64
CA LYS A 315 1.70 20.94 8.38
C LYS A 315 1.21 21.38 7.02
N GLY A 316 1.79 22.45 6.48
CA GLY A 316 1.40 22.94 5.18
C GLY A 316 0.27 23.96 5.17
N SER A 317 -0.08 24.38 3.97
CA SER A 317 -1.19 25.31 3.72
C SER A 317 -2.54 24.60 3.57
N GLY A 318 -2.52 23.33 3.19
CA GLY A 318 -3.69 22.46 3.01
C GLY A 318 -4.30 21.89 4.29
N TYR A 319 -3.83 22.30 5.48
CA TYR A 319 -4.28 21.76 6.75
C TYR A 319 -5.69 22.26 7.15
N VAL A 320 -6.71 21.62 6.58
CA VAL A 320 -8.14 21.77 6.91
C VAL A 320 -8.80 20.38 7.01
N ARG A 321 -10.06 20.30 7.46
CA ARG A 321 -10.80 19.01 7.47
C ARG A 321 -10.89 18.45 6.04
N GLY A 322 -10.48 17.20 5.86
CA GLY A 322 -10.30 16.52 4.56
C GLY A 322 -8.98 16.81 3.85
N GLY A 323 -8.09 17.63 4.45
CA GLY A 323 -6.87 18.15 3.85
C GLY A 323 -5.68 17.18 3.87
N LEU A 324 -4.67 17.53 3.05
CA LEU A 324 -3.37 16.86 3.00
C LEU A 324 -2.34 17.67 3.77
N PHE A 325 -1.39 16.98 4.40
CA PHE A 325 -0.15 17.57 4.87
C PHE A 325 0.79 17.74 3.66
N ASP A 326 0.77 18.93 3.07
CA ASP A 326 1.40 19.19 1.76
C ASP A 326 2.92 19.41 1.82
N ARG A 327 3.50 19.50 3.02
CA ARG A 327 4.94 19.74 3.21
C ARG A 327 5.72 18.53 3.70
N ILE A 328 5.08 17.41 4.01
CA ILE A 328 5.78 16.22 4.48
C ILE A 328 5.34 14.97 3.74
N GLN A 329 6.31 14.11 3.47
CA GLN A 329 6.08 12.75 2.99
C GLN A 329 7.10 11.80 3.57
N LEU A 330 6.66 10.58 3.87
CA LEU A 330 7.56 9.51 4.28
C LEU A 330 7.98 8.70 3.06
N ILE A 331 9.25 8.32 3.02
CA ILE A 331 9.83 7.49 1.96
C ILE A 331 10.61 6.34 2.57
N GLN A 332 10.39 5.13 2.01
CA GLN A 332 11.19 3.96 2.31
C GLN A 332 11.42 3.16 1.03
N GLY A 333 12.67 3.13 0.55
CA GLY A 333 12.99 2.54 -0.76
C GLY A 333 12.11 3.15 -1.85
N ASP A 334 11.33 2.30 -2.53
CA ASP A 334 10.48 2.71 -3.67
C ASP A 334 9.06 3.09 -3.27
N MET A 335 8.73 3.12 -1.98
CA MET A 335 7.40 3.51 -1.49
C MET A 335 7.43 4.91 -0.88
N SER A 336 6.29 5.61 -0.99
CA SER A 336 6.01 6.86 -0.29
C SER A 336 4.65 6.84 0.41
N VAL A 337 4.56 7.52 1.56
CA VAL A 337 3.30 7.78 2.25
C VAL A 337 3.12 9.30 2.38
N ARG A 338 2.00 9.78 1.83
CA ARG A 338 1.50 11.14 2.05
C ARG A 338 0.39 11.13 3.09
N PHE A 339 0.45 12.07 4.02
CA PHE A 339 -0.43 12.08 5.16
C PHE A 339 -1.67 12.95 4.96
N ARG A 340 -2.80 12.49 5.50
CA ARG A 340 -4.10 13.17 5.48
C ARG A 340 -4.60 13.36 6.90
N ASP A 341 -5.52 14.30 7.07
CA ASP A 341 -6.19 14.57 8.35
C ASP A 341 -6.79 13.32 9.02
N ARG A 342 -7.39 12.40 8.25
CA ARG A 342 -7.95 11.14 8.78
C ARG A 342 -6.90 10.15 9.32
N ASN A 343 -5.65 10.32 8.89
CA ASN A 343 -4.50 9.51 9.31
C ASN A 343 -3.64 10.28 10.33
N HIS A 344 -4.20 11.30 10.97
CA HIS A 344 -3.49 12.23 11.82
C HIS A 344 -4.16 12.37 13.19
N ARG A 345 -3.35 12.56 14.24
CA ARG A 345 -3.80 13.00 15.56
C ARG A 345 -2.82 14.00 16.15
N ARG A 346 -3.32 15.03 16.83
CA ARG A 346 -2.46 15.92 17.63
C ARG A 346 -1.98 15.22 18.89
N VAL A 347 -0.76 15.50 19.29
CA VAL A 347 -0.20 15.16 20.60
C VAL A 347 -0.30 16.38 21.49
N GLY A 348 -0.79 16.20 22.72
CA GLY A 348 -0.94 17.30 23.67
C GLY A 348 0.37 17.63 24.38
N ASP A 349 1.15 16.62 24.74
CA ASP A 349 2.38 16.77 25.51
C ASP A 349 3.34 15.60 25.24
N ILE A 350 4.64 15.85 25.38
CA ILE A 350 5.72 14.88 25.22
C ILE A 350 6.22 14.50 26.62
N MET A 351 6.19 13.20 26.92
CA MET A 351 6.48 12.70 28.27
C MET A 351 7.97 12.49 28.54
N ALA A 352 8.81 12.52 27.50
CA ALA A 352 10.24 12.41 27.65
C ALA A 352 10.80 13.65 28.39
N GLU A 353 11.56 13.42 29.45
CA GLU A 353 12.13 14.48 30.29
C GLU A 353 13.08 15.37 29.48
N GLY A 354 13.04 16.68 29.72
CA GLY A 354 13.92 17.62 29.04
C GLY A 354 13.54 17.92 27.58
N ALA A 355 12.37 17.47 27.11
CA ALA A 355 11.88 17.85 25.79
C ALA A 355 11.77 19.38 25.67
N PRO A 356 12.22 19.99 24.55
CA PRO A 356 12.13 21.42 24.35
C PRO A 356 10.66 21.84 24.21
N ALA A 357 10.40 23.15 24.31
CA ALA A 357 9.09 23.69 23.94
C ALA A 357 8.86 23.48 22.43
N LEU A 358 7.92 22.60 22.09
CA LEU A 358 7.52 22.25 20.74
C LEU A 358 6.19 22.91 20.41
N THR A 359 6.10 23.59 19.27
CA THR A 359 4.87 24.28 18.84
C THR A 359 3.96 23.40 18.00
N GLU A 360 4.52 22.38 17.36
CA GLU A 360 3.81 21.40 16.56
C GLU A 360 4.18 19.99 17.02
N MET A 361 3.19 19.14 17.31
CA MET A 361 3.38 17.78 17.81
C MET A 361 2.24 16.90 17.32
N ASP A 362 2.55 15.96 16.43
CA ASP A 362 1.53 15.26 15.67
C ASP A 362 1.93 13.81 15.36
N LEU A 363 0.94 12.92 15.44
CA LEU A 363 1.05 11.52 15.06
C LEU A 363 0.53 11.32 13.65
N PHE A 364 1.27 10.55 12.87
CA PHE A 364 0.92 10.21 11.50
C PHE A 364 0.91 8.71 11.31
N LYS A 365 -0.25 8.20 10.88
CA LYS A 365 -0.47 6.78 10.61
C LYS A 365 0.06 6.42 9.22
N ILE A 366 0.81 5.33 9.18
CA ILE A 366 1.28 4.65 7.97
C ILE A 366 0.31 3.48 7.68
N PRO A 367 -0.39 3.46 6.54
CA PRO A 367 -1.33 2.39 6.21
C PRO A 367 -0.63 1.04 5.99
N ALA A 368 -1.26 -0.07 6.42
CA ALA A 368 -0.73 -1.43 6.28
C ALA A 368 -0.42 -1.84 4.83
N GLY A 369 -1.22 -1.37 3.86
CA GLY A 369 -1.02 -1.67 2.43
C GLY A 369 0.09 -0.85 1.76
N SER A 370 0.86 -0.05 2.50
CA SER A 370 1.93 0.79 1.93
C SER A 370 3.21 0.02 1.60
N GLY A 371 3.38 -1.19 2.15
CA GLY A 371 4.62 -1.97 2.06
C GLY A 371 5.72 -1.45 3.00
N PHE A 372 5.38 -0.61 3.98
CA PHE A 372 6.31 -0.12 4.97
C PHE A 372 6.80 -1.25 5.90
N GLU A 373 8.11 -1.34 6.09
CA GLU A 373 8.78 -2.28 6.98
C GLU A 373 9.42 -1.51 8.15
N PRO A 374 8.94 -1.71 9.41
CA PRO A 374 9.40 -0.94 10.57
C PRO A 374 10.85 -1.24 10.97
N THR A 375 11.45 -2.29 10.41
CA THR A 375 12.82 -2.76 10.68
C THR A 375 13.84 -2.22 9.66
N LYS A 376 13.39 -1.44 8.66
CA LYS A 376 14.22 -0.83 7.62
C LYS A 376 14.33 0.69 7.80
N PRO A 377 15.43 1.31 7.32
CA PRO A 377 15.56 2.77 7.35
C PRO A 377 14.51 3.43 6.46
N TRP A 378 14.07 4.62 6.84
CA TRP A 378 13.17 5.48 6.08
C TRP A 378 13.58 6.94 6.25
N ARG A 379 13.06 7.85 5.42
CA ARG A 379 13.26 9.28 5.59
C ARG A 379 11.94 10.04 5.53
N LEU A 380 11.85 11.13 6.28
CA LEU A 380 10.79 12.11 6.12
C LEU A 380 11.34 13.28 5.32
N GLU A 381 10.76 13.57 4.18
CA GLU A 381 11.12 14.75 3.38
C GLU A 381 10.24 15.93 3.80
N LEU A 382 10.86 17.09 3.97
CA LEU A 382 10.24 18.38 4.20
C LEU A 382 10.33 19.23 2.94
N LEU A 383 9.17 19.59 2.39
CA LEU A 383 9.08 20.53 1.28
C LEU A 383 9.12 21.97 1.80
N VAL A 384 10.12 22.72 1.35
CA VAL A 384 10.26 24.15 1.60
C VAL A 384 10.01 24.90 0.30
N HIS A 385 9.29 26.02 0.39
CA HIS A 385 8.99 26.83 -0.78
C HIS A 385 9.44 28.28 -0.60
N ARG A 386 9.70 28.94 -1.73
CA ARG A 386 9.97 30.37 -1.84
C ARG A 386 9.00 30.99 -2.82
N ASP A 387 8.26 32.00 -2.37
CA ASP A 387 7.44 32.80 -3.27
C ASP A 387 8.34 33.61 -4.19
N ILE A 388 8.20 33.45 -5.50
CA ILE A 388 8.95 34.20 -6.53
C ILE A 388 8.06 35.17 -7.33
N GLY A 389 6.75 35.15 -7.07
CA GLY A 389 5.76 36.04 -7.70
C GLY A 389 4.50 36.17 -6.86
N ALA A 390 3.41 36.69 -7.45
CA ALA A 390 2.12 36.79 -6.75
C ALA A 390 1.49 35.42 -6.48
N ILE A 391 1.71 34.47 -7.40
CA ILE A 391 1.27 33.09 -7.27
C ILE A 391 2.43 32.10 -7.42
N GLU A 392 3.49 32.47 -8.14
CA GLU A 392 4.65 31.62 -8.45
C GLU A 392 5.53 31.28 -7.24
N ARG A 393 5.95 30.01 -7.17
CA ARG A 393 6.75 29.44 -6.08
C ARG A 393 7.84 28.53 -6.63
N LEU A 394 9.01 28.58 -6.01
CA LEU A 394 10.06 27.58 -6.14
C LEU A 394 10.05 26.66 -4.93
N TYR A 395 10.55 25.44 -5.10
CA TYR A 395 10.51 24.40 -4.08
C TYR A 395 11.85 23.68 -3.98
N THR A 396 12.19 23.27 -2.75
CA THR A 396 13.32 22.40 -2.44
C THR A 396 12.89 21.44 -1.35
N THR A 397 13.57 20.30 -1.26
CA THR A 397 13.35 19.30 -0.21
C THR A 397 14.52 19.28 0.78
N PHE A 398 14.19 18.93 2.02
CA PHE A 398 15.17 18.64 3.07
C PHE A 398 14.77 17.35 3.78
N ASP A 399 15.72 16.46 4.02
CA ASP A 399 15.42 15.11 4.46
C ASP A 399 15.87 14.82 5.89
N ILE A 400 15.02 14.11 6.63
CA ILE A 400 15.37 13.53 7.93
C ILE A 400 15.39 12.01 7.82
N GLY A 401 16.58 11.43 7.75
CA GLY A 401 16.78 9.97 7.73
C GLY A 401 16.66 9.35 9.13
N TRP A 402 15.77 8.38 9.28
CA TRP A 402 15.62 7.56 10.48
C TRP A 402 15.96 6.10 10.19
N GLN A 403 16.83 5.54 11.03
CA GLN A 403 17.20 4.13 10.98
C GLN A 403 16.83 3.50 12.31
N PRO A 404 16.14 2.34 12.33
CA PRO A 404 15.76 1.71 13.58
C PRO A 404 16.99 1.37 14.41
N PRO A 405 17.12 1.94 15.62
CA PRO A 405 18.25 1.63 16.48
C PRO A 405 18.29 0.15 16.85
N ALA A 406 19.50 -0.43 16.89
CA ALA A 406 19.70 -1.88 17.02
C ALA A 406 19.14 -2.47 18.34
N ASN A 407 19.04 -1.66 19.40
CA ASN A 407 18.44 -2.05 20.68
C ASN A 407 16.94 -2.36 20.58
N TYR A 408 16.24 -1.87 19.54
CA TYR A 408 14.84 -2.18 19.27
C TYR A 408 14.64 -3.32 18.28
N LEU A 409 15.72 -3.97 17.83
CA LEU A 409 15.68 -5.03 16.83
C LEU A 409 16.19 -6.35 17.43
N THR A 410 15.51 -7.44 17.10
CA THR A 410 15.98 -8.80 17.35
C THR A 410 16.33 -9.43 16.01
N LYS A 411 17.57 -9.92 15.85
CA LYS A 411 17.96 -10.66 14.65
C LYS A 411 17.24 -12.01 14.61
N ILE A 412 16.51 -12.24 13.54
CA ILE A 412 15.89 -13.53 13.26
C ILE A 412 16.88 -14.30 12.38
N THR A 413 17.17 -15.54 12.74
CA THR A 413 17.89 -16.45 11.84
C THR A 413 16.85 -17.02 10.89
N PRO A 414 16.92 -16.76 9.57
CA PRO A 414 16.09 -17.51 8.62
C PRO A 414 16.34 -18.99 8.88
N PRO A 415 15.31 -19.87 8.88
CA PRO A 415 15.55 -21.29 9.05
C PRO A 415 16.62 -21.70 8.05
N ALA A 416 17.71 -22.29 8.55
CA ALA A 416 18.78 -22.77 7.69
C ALA A 416 18.16 -23.73 6.68
N TYR A 417 18.06 -23.29 5.42
CA TYR A 417 17.92 -24.24 4.33
C TYR A 417 19.25 -24.98 4.33
N GLU A 418 19.26 -26.21 4.86
CA GLU A 418 20.38 -27.12 4.64
C GLU A 418 20.50 -27.26 3.13
N ALA A 419 21.45 -26.52 2.55
CA ALA A 419 21.80 -26.62 1.16
C ALA A 419 22.41 -28.01 0.95
N ASP A 420 21.54 -28.98 0.70
CA ASP A 420 21.94 -30.28 0.18
C ASP A 420 22.50 -30.02 -1.22
N ALA A 421 23.82 -29.86 -1.31
CA ALA A 421 24.56 -29.38 -2.49
C ALA A 421 24.57 -30.37 -3.67
N SER A 422 23.52 -31.19 -3.82
CA SER A 422 23.41 -32.23 -4.84
C SER A 422 22.03 -32.35 -5.49
N LYS A 423 21.25 -31.26 -5.56
CA LYS A 423 20.05 -31.20 -6.44
C LYS A 423 19.89 -29.83 -7.10
N ASN A 424 20.68 -29.58 -8.15
CA ASN A 424 20.27 -28.65 -9.19
C ASN A 424 19.15 -29.31 -10.00
N PHE A 425 17.88 -28.98 -9.73
CA PHE A 425 16.77 -28.93 -10.71
C PHE A 425 15.54 -28.28 -10.06
N ASP A 426 15.00 -27.25 -10.72
CA ASP A 426 13.68 -26.60 -10.57
C ASP A 426 13.36 -25.74 -9.33
N VAL A 427 13.93 -24.53 -9.29
CA VAL A 427 13.60 -23.44 -8.35
C VAL A 427 12.10 -23.07 -8.35
N ALA A 428 11.40 -23.25 -9.47
CA ALA A 428 9.96 -22.95 -9.58
C ALA A 428 9.08 -23.94 -8.78
N ASN A 429 9.52 -25.20 -8.64
CA ASN A 429 8.76 -26.23 -7.93
C ASN A 429 8.95 -26.11 -6.41
N ASP A 430 10.11 -25.63 -5.97
CA ASP A 430 10.44 -25.38 -4.56
C ASP A 430 9.67 -24.19 -3.97
N GLU A 431 9.41 -23.13 -4.76
CA GLU A 431 8.54 -22.03 -4.34
C GLU A 431 7.08 -22.47 -4.19
N GLN A 432 6.59 -23.31 -5.12
CA GLN A 432 5.27 -23.94 -5.01
C GLN A 432 5.21 -24.91 -3.83
N ALA A 433 6.26 -25.68 -3.56
CA ALA A 433 6.35 -26.56 -2.40
C ALA A 433 6.39 -25.78 -1.07
N ALA A 434 7.10 -24.65 -1.02
CA ALA A 434 7.17 -23.78 0.15
C ALA A 434 5.84 -23.06 0.41
N LYS A 435 5.19 -22.52 -0.64
CA LYS A 435 3.82 -21.99 -0.56
C LYS A 435 2.85 -23.09 -0.13
N THR A 436 3.03 -24.32 -0.62
CA THR A 436 2.20 -25.48 -0.25
C THR A 436 2.36 -25.87 1.23
N ALA A 437 3.59 -25.91 1.70
CA ALA A 437 3.92 -26.21 3.10
C ALA A 437 3.38 -25.14 4.06
N LEU A 438 3.41 -23.86 3.66
CA LEU A 438 2.91 -22.77 4.48
C LEU A 438 1.39 -22.84 4.68
N TRP A 439 0.60 -23.00 3.61
CA TRP A 439 -0.85 -23.11 3.78
C TRP A 439 -1.26 -24.40 4.50
N HIS A 440 -0.59 -25.52 4.24
CA HIS A 440 -0.78 -26.76 5.00
C HIS A 440 -0.52 -26.55 6.50
N ARG A 441 0.53 -25.81 6.85
CA ARG A 441 0.86 -25.48 8.24
C ARG A 441 -0.19 -24.56 8.86
N ILE A 442 -0.63 -23.51 8.16
CA ILE A 442 -1.68 -22.60 8.64
C ILE A 442 -3.00 -23.37 8.86
N TRP A 443 -3.39 -24.24 7.93
CA TRP A 443 -4.58 -25.09 8.09
C TRP A 443 -4.47 -26.06 9.26
N ARG A 444 -3.27 -26.60 9.49
CA ARG A 444 -3.01 -27.50 10.62
C ARG A 444 -3.04 -26.78 11.96
N ASP A 445 -2.44 -25.59 12.03
CA ASP A 445 -2.45 -24.75 13.24
C ASP A 445 -3.86 -24.22 13.54
N LYS A 446 -4.67 -24.00 12.50
CA LYS A 446 -6.07 -23.54 12.60
C LYS A 446 -7.09 -24.68 12.61
N ALA A 447 -6.67 -25.95 12.69
CA ALA A 447 -7.57 -27.10 12.59
C ALA A 447 -8.67 -27.11 13.66
N VAL A 448 -8.37 -26.67 14.89
CA VAL A 448 -9.35 -26.57 15.98
C VAL A 448 -10.41 -25.53 15.66
N GLU A 449 -10.01 -24.35 15.18
CA GLU A 449 -10.93 -23.27 14.78
C GLU A 449 -11.81 -23.71 13.60
N ILE A 450 -11.22 -24.40 12.61
CA ILE A 450 -11.95 -24.95 11.46
C ILE A 450 -12.98 -26.00 11.90
N VAL A 451 -12.62 -26.89 12.83
CA VAL A 451 -13.54 -27.91 13.35
C VAL A 451 -14.70 -27.25 14.10
N VAL A 452 -14.42 -26.28 14.98
CA VAL A 452 -15.46 -25.55 15.71
C VAL A 452 -16.39 -24.80 14.75
N LEU A 453 -15.83 -24.07 13.78
CA LEU A 453 -16.60 -23.37 12.76
C LEU A 453 -17.44 -24.33 11.90
N SER A 454 -16.89 -25.48 11.52
CA SER A 454 -17.61 -26.52 10.77
C SER A 454 -18.79 -27.08 11.57
N ILE A 455 -18.60 -27.37 12.86
CA ILE A 455 -19.68 -27.81 13.75
C ILE A 455 -20.78 -26.76 13.83
N MET A 456 -20.42 -25.48 14.00
CA MET A 456 -21.39 -24.40 14.07
C MET A 456 -22.17 -24.24 12.76
N LEU A 457 -21.50 -24.36 11.61
CA LEU A 457 -22.14 -24.31 10.31
C LEU A 457 -23.10 -25.50 10.10
N VAL A 458 -22.73 -26.70 10.54
CA VAL A 458 -23.61 -27.88 10.50
C VAL A 458 -24.82 -27.70 11.40
N VAL A 459 -24.64 -27.19 12.63
CA VAL A 459 -25.75 -26.91 13.56
C VAL A 459 -26.70 -25.87 12.98
N LEU A 460 -26.17 -24.80 12.40
CA LEU A 460 -26.98 -23.77 11.74
C LEU A 460 -27.74 -24.34 10.54
N THR A 461 -27.07 -25.13 9.70
CA THR A 461 -27.68 -25.76 8.52
C THR A 461 -28.78 -26.74 8.94
N ALA A 462 -28.54 -27.56 9.95
CA ALA A 462 -29.55 -28.44 10.52
C ALA A 462 -30.73 -27.65 11.09
N ALA A 463 -30.49 -26.54 11.77
CA ALA A 463 -31.55 -25.66 12.25
C ALA A 463 -32.41 -25.08 11.11
N PHE A 464 -31.82 -24.77 9.96
CA PHE A 464 -32.56 -24.35 8.76
C PHE A 464 -33.42 -25.47 8.16
N PHE A 465 -32.89 -26.69 8.04
CA PHE A 465 -33.64 -27.82 7.50
C PHE A 465 -34.74 -28.32 8.45
N PHE A 466 -34.48 -28.30 9.76
CA PHE A 466 -35.41 -28.72 10.81
C PHE A 466 -36.13 -27.55 11.46
N GLN A 467 -36.25 -26.42 10.77
CA GLN A 467 -36.88 -25.20 11.27
C GLN A 467 -38.26 -25.45 11.86
N GLY A 468 -39.08 -26.32 11.26
CA GLY A 468 -40.42 -26.67 11.76
C GLY A 468 -40.43 -27.42 13.10
N LEU A 469 -39.37 -28.14 13.45
CA LEU A 469 -39.19 -28.74 14.78
C LEU A 469 -38.65 -27.70 15.77
N LEU A 470 -37.71 -26.86 15.31
CA LEU A 470 -37.06 -25.83 16.12
C LEU A 470 -38.04 -24.73 16.59
N THR A 471 -39.02 -24.37 15.76
CA THR A 471 -40.03 -23.33 16.04
C THR A 471 -41.29 -23.86 16.73
N ARG A 472 -41.38 -25.17 17.00
CA ARG A 472 -42.54 -25.79 17.66
C ARG A 472 -42.64 -25.42 19.15
N SER A 473 -41.55 -24.98 19.77
CA SER A 473 -41.49 -24.55 21.17
C SER A 473 -40.72 -23.24 21.30
N ALA A 474 -41.41 -22.18 21.73
CA ALA A 474 -40.82 -20.87 21.94
C ALA A 474 -39.66 -20.89 22.96
N LYS A 475 -39.76 -21.73 24.01
CA LYS A 475 -38.70 -21.88 25.02
C LYS A 475 -37.44 -22.51 24.44
N PHE A 476 -37.59 -23.49 23.52
CA PHE A 476 -36.47 -24.15 22.88
C PHE A 476 -35.75 -23.23 21.90
N THR A 477 -36.51 -22.49 21.08
CA THR A 477 -35.95 -21.50 20.15
C THR A 477 -35.19 -20.39 20.89
N PHE A 478 -35.72 -19.91 22.02
CA PHE A 478 -35.07 -18.88 22.84
C PHE A 478 -33.70 -19.35 23.35
N TRP A 479 -33.63 -20.51 24.01
CA TRP A 479 -32.36 -21.02 24.54
C TRP A 479 -31.36 -21.41 23.46
N PHE A 480 -31.81 -22.01 22.35
CA PHE A 480 -30.96 -22.30 21.20
C PHE A 480 -30.30 -21.02 20.65
N ARG A 481 -31.09 -19.96 20.47
CA ARG A 481 -30.59 -18.66 19.98
C ARG A 481 -29.58 -18.05 20.94
N ILE A 482 -29.87 -18.05 22.25
CA ILE A 482 -28.94 -17.51 23.25
C ILE A 482 -27.63 -18.30 23.25
N CYS A 483 -27.67 -19.63 23.30
CA CYS A 483 -26.46 -20.46 23.29
C CYS A 483 -25.62 -20.25 22.02
N PHE A 484 -26.26 -20.16 20.85
CA PHE A 484 -25.55 -19.92 19.60
C PHE A 484 -24.95 -18.50 19.53
N LEU A 485 -25.67 -17.48 20.02
CA LEU A 485 -25.17 -16.11 20.08
C LEU A 485 -24.00 -15.95 21.06
N THR A 486 -24.04 -16.58 22.23
CA THR A 486 -22.93 -16.54 23.20
C THR A 486 -21.63 -17.18 22.66
N VAL A 487 -21.73 -18.08 21.69
CA VAL A 487 -20.56 -18.72 21.05
C VAL A 487 -20.08 -17.92 19.83
N THR A 488 -20.93 -17.08 19.23
CA THR A 488 -20.62 -16.33 17.99
C THR A 488 -20.25 -14.86 18.21
N LEU A 489 -20.77 -14.21 19.25
CA LEU A 489 -20.45 -12.85 19.70
C LEU A 489 -19.57 -12.91 20.94
#